data_AF-A0A815XLS0-F1
#
_entry.id   AF-A0A815XLS0-F1
#
_cell.length_a   1.000
_cell.length_b   1.000
_cell.length_c   1.000
_cell.angle_alpha   90.00
_cell.angle_beta   90.00
_cell.angle_gamma   90.00
#
_symmetry.space_group_name_H-M   'P 1'
#
loop_
_entity.id
_entity.type
_entity.pdbx_description
1 polymer ?
#
loop_
_entity_poly.entity_id
_entity_poly.type
_entity_poly.pdbx_seq_one_letter_code
_entity_poly.pdbx_strand_id
1 'polypeptide(L)'
;EFDNAIITMIAHPSEAWRENHFKDIIGKVANIELYYKAIDFYLEFKPMLLNDLLLILSARLDHTRAVNYFIKVKQLPLVKPYLRSVQNINNKAINEALNNLLIEEEDYQGLRNSIDAYDNFDNIS
;
A
#
# COMPACT_ATOMS: atom_id res chain seq x y z
N GLU A 1 -6.25 -21.07 -10.50
CA GLU A 1 -7.68 -20.91 -10.13
C GLU A 1 -7.93 -19.64 -9.32
N PHE A 2 -7.15 -19.37 -8.27
CA PHE A 2 -7.25 -18.12 -7.49
C PHE A 2 -7.16 -16.84 -8.34
N ASP A 3 -6.25 -16.82 -9.32
CA ASP A 3 -6.09 -15.72 -10.27
C ASP A 3 -7.41 -15.37 -10.98
N ASN A 4 -8.09 -16.39 -11.52
CA ASN A 4 -9.36 -16.21 -12.23
C ASN A 4 -10.46 -15.73 -11.28
N ALA A 5 -10.50 -16.24 -10.04
CA ALA A 5 -11.46 -15.79 -9.04
C ALA A 5 -11.30 -14.30 -8.72
N ILE A 6 -10.06 -13.81 -8.54
CA ILE A 6 -9.79 -12.39 -8.34
C ILE A 6 -10.22 -11.56 -9.54
N ILE A 7 -9.89 -12.00 -10.76
CA ILE A 7 -10.28 -11.30 -11.99
C ILE A 7 -11.80 -11.18 -12.09
N THR A 8 -12.54 -12.27 -11.81
CA THR A 8 -14.01 -12.26 -11.81
C THR A 8 -14.57 -11.30 -10.77
N MET A 9 -14.01 -11.27 -9.54
CA MET A 9 -14.46 -10.34 -8.50
C MET A 9 -14.22 -8.88 -8.85
N ILE A 10 -13.11 -8.58 -9.54
CA ILE A 10 -12.79 -7.23 -10.02
C ILE A 10 -13.73 -6.84 -11.18
N ALA A 11 -14.02 -7.76 -12.09
CA ALA A 11 -14.88 -7.50 -13.25
C ALA A 11 -16.37 -7.36 -12.88
N HIS A 12 -16.83 -8.06 -11.84
CA HIS A 12 -18.24 -8.09 -11.42
C HIS A 12 -18.40 -7.77 -9.92
N PRO A 13 -18.04 -6.55 -9.46
CA PRO A 13 -17.93 -6.25 -8.04
C PRO A 13 -19.25 -6.34 -7.28
N SER A 14 -20.37 -5.93 -7.89
CA SER A 14 -21.69 -5.99 -7.23
C SER A 14 -22.16 -7.42 -6.93
N GLU A 15 -21.77 -8.37 -7.77
CA GLU A 15 -22.26 -9.76 -7.72
C GLU A 15 -21.27 -10.69 -7.01
N ALA A 16 -19.98 -10.57 -7.32
CA ALA A 16 -18.96 -11.53 -6.94
C ALA A 16 -18.07 -11.05 -5.78
N TRP A 17 -17.91 -9.74 -5.56
CA TRP A 17 -17.01 -9.27 -4.52
C TRP A 17 -17.61 -9.46 -3.12
N ARG A 18 -16.81 -10.06 -2.24
CA ARG A 18 -17.06 -10.20 -0.80
C ARG A 18 -15.75 -9.96 -0.09
N GLU A 19 -15.72 -9.02 0.85
CA GLU A 19 -14.49 -8.51 1.47
C GLU A 19 -13.57 -9.61 2.00
N ASN A 20 -14.06 -10.43 2.94
CA ASN A 20 -13.26 -11.49 3.58
C ASN A 20 -12.78 -12.51 2.54
N HIS A 21 -13.66 -12.89 1.61
CA HIS A 21 -13.33 -13.88 0.60
C HIS A 21 -12.26 -13.38 -0.38
N PHE A 22 -12.34 -12.10 -0.79
CA PHE A 22 -11.31 -11.47 -1.62
C PHE A 22 -9.96 -11.44 -0.90
N LYS A 23 -9.95 -10.99 0.37
CA LYS A 23 -8.76 -10.94 1.24
C LYS A 23 -8.11 -12.33 1.40
N ASP A 24 -8.90 -13.39 1.54
CA ASP A 24 -8.40 -14.76 1.66
C ASP A 24 -7.79 -15.32 0.38
N ILE A 25 -8.34 -14.94 -0.78
CA ILE A 25 -7.89 -15.45 -2.08
C ILE A 25 -6.66 -14.68 -2.57
N ILE A 26 -6.63 -13.36 -2.45
CA ILE A 26 -5.56 -12.54 -3.02
C ILE A 26 -4.19 -12.88 -2.43
N GLY A 27 -4.12 -13.22 -1.13
CA GLY A 27 -2.88 -13.67 -0.49
C GLY A 27 -2.32 -14.98 -1.08
N LYS A 28 -3.15 -15.79 -1.73
CA LYS A 28 -2.77 -17.07 -2.36
C LYS A 28 -2.40 -16.94 -3.85
N VAL A 29 -2.67 -15.80 -4.46
CA VAL A 29 -2.36 -15.55 -5.87
C VAL A 29 -0.85 -15.43 -6.06
N ALA A 30 -0.30 -16.19 -7.01
CA ALA A 30 1.13 -16.17 -7.31
C ALA A 30 1.53 -14.96 -8.16
N ASN A 31 0.65 -14.52 -9.05
CA ASN A 31 0.86 -13.45 -10.00
C ASN A 31 0.78 -12.05 -9.34
N ILE A 32 1.93 -11.38 -9.24
CA ILE A 32 2.06 -10.06 -8.59
C ILE A 32 1.32 -8.96 -9.37
N GLU A 33 1.14 -9.09 -10.69
CA GLU A 33 0.38 -8.08 -11.45
C GLU A 33 -1.10 -8.02 -11.03
N LEU A 34 -1.65 -9.12 -10.48
CA LEU A 34 -2.99 -9.09 -9.91
C LEU A 34 -3.07 -8.29 -8.60
N TYR A 35 -1.95 -8.10 -7.90
CA TYR A 35 -1.92 -7.29 -6.68
C TYR A 35 -2.11 -5.82 -7.03
N TYR A 36 -1.41 -5.34 -8.06
CA TYR A 36 -1.59 -3.96 -8.54
C TYR A 36 -2.98 -3.73 -9.11
N LYS A 37 -3.56 -4.70 -9.84
CA LYS A 37 -4.96 -4.61 -10.27
C LYS A 37 -5.95 -4.59 -9.10
N ALA A 38 -5.67 -5.36 -8.04
CA ALA A 38 -6.49 -5.34 -6.83
C ALA A 38 -6.35 -4.00 -6.08
N ILE A 39 -5.15 -3.43 -6.02
CA ILE A 39 -4.90 -2.10 -5.45
C ILE A 39 -5.68 -1.04 -6.22
N ASP A 40 -5.59 -1.03 -7.57
CA ASP A 40 -6.37 -0.12 -8.43
C ASP A 40 -7.87 -0.25 -8.14
N PHE A 41 -8.38 -1.49 -8.13
CA PHE A 41 -9.78 -1.77 -7.84
C PHE A 41 -10.22 -1.27 -6.45
N TYR A 42 -9.43 -1.50 -5.40
CA TYR A 42 -9.77 -1.03 -4.05
C TYR A 42 -9.67 0.49 -3.94
N LEU A 43 -8.70 1.11 -4.61
CA LEU A 43 -8.54 2.56 -4.60
C LEU A 43 -9.78 3.26 -5.19
N GLU A 44 -10.35 2.71 -6.27
CA GLU A 44 -11.55 3.26 -6.92
C GLU A 44 -12.86 2.87 -6.21
N PHE A 45 -13.01 1.60 -5.80
CA PHE A 45 -14.30 1.08 -5.35
C PHE A 45 -14.48 1.03 -3.82
N LYS A 46 -13.38 0.86 -3.06
CA LYS A 46 -13.39 0.66 -1.59
C LYS A 46 -12.14 1.27 -0.91
N PRO A 47 -11.90 2.59 -1.02
CA PRO A 47 -10.66 3.21 -0.53
C PRO A 47 -10.41 3.00 0.97
N MET A 48 -11.48 2.94 1.77
CA MET A 48 -11.38 2.71 3.23
C MET A 48 -10.83 1.31 3.60
N LEU A 49 -10.93 0.34 2.70
CA LEU A 49 -10.44 -1.03 2.91
C LEU A 49 -9.04 -1.25 2.31
N LEU A 50 -8.48 -0.25 1.64
CA LEU A 50 -7.22 -0.37 0.91
C LEU A 50 -6.04 -0.66 1.84
N ASN A 51 -5.96 0.00 3.01
CA ASN A 51 -4.85 -0.23 3.95
C ASN A 51 -4.80 -1.67 4.43
N ASP A 52 -5.95 -2.25 4.80
CA ASP A 52 -6.04 -3.65 5.20
C ASP A 52 -5.58 -4.60 4.09
N LEU A 53 -5.99 -4.32 2.84
CA LEU A 53 -5.53 -5.09 1.69
C LEU A 53 -4.00 -5.00 1.56
N LEU A 54 -3.44 -3.79 1.61
CA LEU A 54 -1.99 -3.58 1.49
C LEU A 54 -1.19 -4.31 2.58
N LEU A 55 -1.71 -4.40 3.80
CA LEU A 55 -1.11 -5.19 4.87
C LEU A 55 -1.05 -6.69 4.54
N ILE A 56 -2.10 -7.25 3.97
CA ILE A 56 -2.13 -8.65 3.52
C ILE A 56 -1.11 -8.89 2.41
N LEU A 57 -0.99 -7.94 1.48
CA LEU A 57 -0.07 -8.04 0.34
C LEU A 57 1.39 -7.77 0.71
N SER A 58 1.64 -7.12 1.85
CA SER A 58 2.94 -6.57 2.26
C SER A 58 4.10 -7.57 2.12
N ALA A 59 3.88 -8.84 2.47
CA ALA A 59 4.92 -9.87 2.44
C ALA A 59 5.51 -10.15 1.04
N ARG A 60 4.78 -9.81 -0.03
CA ARG A 60 5.17 -10.10 -1.42
C ARG A 60 5.08 -8.88 -2.35
N LEU A 61 4.61 -7.74 -1.85
CA LEU A 61 4.44 -6.51 -2.62
C LEU A 61 5.80 -5.81 -2.78
N ASP A 62 6.11 -5.35 -3.98
CA ASP A 62 7.21 -4.39 -4.16
C ASP A 62 6.76 -3.03 -3.63
N HIS A 63 7.28 -2.67 -2.46
CA HIS A 63 6.95 -1.45 -1.75
C HIS A 63 7.35 -0.19 -2.53
N THR A 64 8.50 -0.21 -3.22
CA THR A 64 8.98 0.94 -3.99
C THR A 64 8.05 1.19 -5.17
N ARG A 65 7.65 0.13 -5.89
CA ARG A 65 6.65 0.24 -6.97
C ARG A 65 5.30 0.72 -6.45
N ALA A 66 4.85 0.23 -5.29
CA ALA A 66 3.58 0.65 -4.68
C ALA A 66 3.59 2.14 -4.28
N VAL A 67 4.66 2.61 -3.62
CA VAL A 67 4.83 4.02 -3.26
C VAL A 67 4.81 4.92 -4.50
N ASN A 68 5.60 4.58 -5.52
CA ASN A 68 5.64 5.34 -6.78
C ASN A 68 4.27 5.41 -7.46
N TYR A 69 3.51 4.31 -7.41
CA TYR A 69 2.14 4.28 -7.89
C TYR A 69 1.25 5.28 -7.11
N PHE A 70 1.26 5.24 -5.77
CA PHE A 70 0.43 6.13 -4.94
C PHE A 70 0.81 7.61 -5.07
N ILE A 71 2.09 7.93 -5.26
CA ILE A 71 2.56 9.27 -5.60
C ILE A 71 1.95 9.71 -6.93
N LYS A 72 2.03 8.87 -7.97
CA LYS A 72 1.53 9.19 -9.32
C LYS A 72 0.03 9.50 -9.33
N VAL A 73 -0.75 8.73 -8.58
CA VAL A 73 -2.21 8.93 -8.47
C VAL A 73 -2.60 9.96 -7.40
N LYS A 74 -1.62 10.56 -6.70
CA LYS A 74 -1.80 11.55 -5.63
C LYS A 74 -2.67 11.05 -4.46
N GLN A 75 -2.55 9.76 -4.12
CA GLN A 75 -3.29 9.11 -3.03
C GLN A 75 -2.37 8.63 -1.91
N LEU A 76 -1.16 9.20 -1.81
CA LEU A 76 -0.20 8.84 -0.78
C LEU A 76 -0.73 9.06 0.66
N PRO A 77 -1.47 10.15 0.99
CA PRO A 77 -2.02 10.33 2.33
C PRO A 77 -2.98 9.22 2.77
N LEU A 78 -3.75 8.64 1.83
CA LEU A 78 -4.70 7.56 2.10
C LEU A 78 -4.00 6.30 2.63
N VAL A 79 -2.80 6.02 2.14
CA VAL A 79 -2.03 4.81 2.47
C VAL A 79 -1.00 5.05 3.58
N LYS A 80 -1.03 6.20 4.24
CA LYS A 80 -0.14 6.52 5.37
C LYS A 80 -0.13 5.45 6.48
N PRO A 81 -1.29 4.86 6.90
CA PRO A 81 -1.28 3.77 7.89
C PRO A 81 -0.46 2.57 7.41
N TYR A 82 -0.61 2.18 6.15
CA TYR A 82 0.23 1.16 5.53
C TYR A 82 1.71 1.56 5.55
N LEU A 83 2.08 2.78 5.11
CA LEU A 83 3.49 3.22 5.11
C LEU A 83 4.14 3.11 6.50
N ARG A 84 3.43 3.54 7.55
CA ARG A 84 3.91 3.39 8.95
C ARG A 84 4.10 1.93 9.35
N SER A 85 3.20 1.04 8.94
CA SER A 85 3.25 -0.38 9.30
C SER A 85 4.43 -1.15 8.70
N VAL A 86 4.86 -0.76 7.48
CA VAL A 86 5.97 -1.41 6.76
C VAL A 86 7.28 -0.63 6.83
N GLN A 87 7.30 0.47 7.59
CA GLN A 87 8.49 1.31 7.72
C GLN A 87 9.68 0.56 8.33
N ASN A 88 9.42 -0.45 9.16
CA ASN A 88 10.42 -1.33 9.76
C ASN A 88 11.30 -2.07 8.75
N ILE A 89 10.89 -2.15 7.48
CA ILE A 89 11.69 -2.71 6.38
C ILE A 89 12.83 -1.76 5.98
N ASN A 90 12.81 -0.51 6.46
CA ASN A 90 13.77 0.55 6.15
C ASN A 90 13.96 0.74 4.63
N ASN A 91 12.86 0.72 3.87
CA ASN A 91 12.88 0.95 2.43
C ASN A 91 12.91 2.45 2.13
N LYS A 92 13.84 2.87 1.26
CA LYS A 92 14.03 4.27 0.88
C LYS A 92 12.75 4.98 0.44
N ALA A 93 12.01 4.38 -0.49
CA ALA A 93 10.79 5.00 -0.99
C ALA A 93 9.71 5.14 0.10
N ILE A 94 9.59 4.16 1.01
CA ILE A 94 8.65 4.25 2.14
C ILE A 94 9.07 5.39 3.07
N ASN A 95 10.34 5.44 3.46
CA ASN A 95 10.84 6.46 4.39
C ASN A 95 10.68 7.86 3.82
N GLU A 96 11.07 8.09 2.57
CA GLU A 96 10.93 9.40 1.91
C GLU A 96 9.47 9.80 1.78
N ALA A 97 8.61 8.89 1.31
CA ALA A 97 7.19 9.15 1.18
C ALA A 97 6.54 9.51 2.52
N LEU A 98 6.85 8.75 3.58
CA LEU A 98 6.30 8.99 4.91
C LEU A 98 6.85 10.28 5.52
N ASN A 99 8.15 10.54 5.40
CA ASN A 99 8.77 11.77 5.88
C ASN A 99 8.16 13.01 5.21
N ASN A 100 7.97 12.97 3.88
CA ASN A 100 7.32 14.05 3.15
C ASN A 100 5.89 14.31 3.64
N LEU A 101 5.09 13.26 3.88
CA LEU A 101 3.75 13.41 4.46
C LEU A 101 3.78 14.05 5.85
N LEU A 102 4.71 13.62 6.71
CA LEU A 102 4.84 14.17 8.07
C LEU A 102 5.25 15.65 8.04
N ILE A 103 6.08 16.05 7.08
CA ILE A 103 6.44 17.46 6.85
C ILE A 103 5.22 18.26 6.40
N GLU A 104 4.46 17.76 5.41
CA GLU A 104 3.25 18.42 4.90
C GLU A 104 2.17 18.60 5.97
N GLU A 105 2.10 17.66 6.92
CA GLU A 105 1.17 17.69 8.04
C GLU A 105 1.70 18.42 9.29
N GLU A 106 2.93 18.95 9.25
CA GLU A 106 3.60 19.60 10.39
C GLU A 106 3.80 18.67 11.62
N ASP A 107 3.81 17.33 11.43
CA ASP A 107 4.08 16.33 12.47
C ASP A 107 5.59 16.16 12.69
N TYR A 108 6.22 17.20 13.26
CA TYR A 108 7.67 17.21 13.52
C TYR A 108 8.12 16.12 14.50
N GLN A 109 7.25 15.73 15.44
CA GLN A 109 7.55 14.66 16.39
C GLN A 109 7.55 13.29 15.68
N GLY A 110 6.55 13.04 14.83
CA GLY A 110 6.50 11.86 13.99
C GLY A 110 7.68 11.79 13.05
N LEU A 111 8.03 12.91 12.40
CA LEU A 111 9.20 13.01 11.52
C LEU A 111 10.49 12.67 12.28
N ARG A 112 10.68 13.24 13.47
CA ARG A 112 11.87 12.99 14.30
C ARG A 112 11.99 11.50 14.64
N ASN A 113 10.90 10.89 15.10
CA ASN A 113 10.88 9.46 15.43
C ASN A 113 11.17 8.60 14.20
N SER A 114 10.66 9.00 13.04
CA SER A 114 10.84 8.33 11.75
C SER A 114 12.32 8.29 11.35
N ILE A 115 12.98 9.46 11.30
CA ILE A 115 14.39 9.56 10.87
C ILE A 115 15.37 8.99 11.89
N ASP A 116 15.06 9.07 13.18
CA ASP A 116 15.92 8.51 14.24
C ASP A 116 15.90 6.96 14.22
N ALA A 117 14.77 6.36 13.81
CA ALA A 117 14.60 4.91 13.76
C ALA A 117 14.96 4.30 12.39
N TYR A 118 14.77 5.04 11.30
CA TYR A 118 14.89 4.54 9.92
C TYR A 118 15.72 5.51 9.07
N ASP A 119 16.97 5.15 8.82
CA ASP A 119 18.02 6.00 8.26
C ASP A 119 18.15 5.93 6.72
N ASN A 120 17.45 5.01 6.05
CA ASN A 120 17.54 4.84 4.61
C ASN A 120 16.66 5.88 3.89
N PHE A 121 17.15 7.11 3.76
CA PHE A 121 16.54 8.20 2.98
C PHE A 121 17.64 9.19 2.54
N ASP A 122 17.36 10.05 1.57
CA ASP A 122 18.33 11.06 1.16
C ASP A 122 18.47 12.15 2.23
N ASN A 123 19.51 12.04 3.05
CA ASN A 123 19.98 13.12 3.91
C ASN A 123 20.63 14.19 3.04
N ILE A 124 19.93 15.31 2.82
CA ILE A 124 20.59 16.50 2.26
C ILE A 124 21.65 16.92 3.29
N SER A 125 22.92 16.67 2.98
CA SER A 125 24.09 17.12 3.74
C SER A 125 24.46 18.55 3.38
#